data_AF-A0A220MH23-F1
#
_entry.id   AF-A0A220MH23-F1
#
_cell.length_a   1.000
_cell.length_b   1.000
_cell.length_c   1.000
_cell.angle_alpha   90.00
_cell.angle_beta   90.00
_cell.angle_gamma   90.00
#
_symmetry.space_group_name_H-M   'P 1'
#
loop_
_entity.id
_entity.type
_entity.pdbx_description
1 polymer ?
#
loop_
_entity_poly.entity_id
_entity_poly.type
_entity_poly.pdbx_seq_one_letter_code
_entity_poly.pdbx_strand_id
1 'polypeptide(L)'
;MMKKLLIFCANGVIAIWFFLLWCKMMLLSSDMPINITYDEMKSVVLTILVSTTITIFYVKIIPGNKLYYLLFFPTLLWGFSMTQSLINNYHEYDTIITITGFICSALIFLVLFFDAKRTSVSSKILS
;
A
#
# COMPACT_ATOMS: atom_id res chain seq x y z
N MET A 1 22.96 4.28 -15.74
CA MET A 1 22.98 4.48 -14.27
C MET A 1 21.81 5.34 -13.79
N MET A 2 21.56 6.49 -14.42
CA MET A 2 20.48 7.43 -14.07
C MET A 2 19.06 6.83 -14.03
N LYS A 3 18.68 6.00 -15.01
CA LYS A 3 17.36 5.33 -15.03
C LYS A 3 17.09 4.43 -13.82
N LYS A 4 18.10 3.68 -13.37
CA LYS A 4 17.98 2.80 -12.19
C LYS A 4 17.83 3.60 -10.90
N LEU A 5 18.56 4.72 -10.79
CA LEU A 5 18.44 5.65 -9.67
C LEU A 5 17.05 6.28 -9.62
N LEU A 6 16.52 6.76 -10.75
CA LEU A 6 15.18 7.34 -10.83
C LEU A 6 14.08 6.36 -10.40
N ILE A 7 14.17 5.09 -10.82
CA ILE A 7 13.23 4.04 -10.40
C ILE A 7 13.34 3.80 -8.89
N PHE A 8 14.56 3.78 -8.35
CA PHE A 8 14.77 3.64 -6.91
C PHE A 8 14.17 4.80 -6.12
N CYS A 9 14.39 6.05 -6.57
CA CYS A 9 13.80 7.24 -5.96
C CYS A 9 12.26 7.20 -6.02
N ALA A 10 11.68 6.87 -7.19
CA ALA A 10 10.24 6.74 -7.34
C ALA A 10 9.66 5.67 -6.42
N ASN A 11 10.34 4.52 -6.29
CA ASN A 11 9.93 3.48 -5.35
C ASN A 11 9.99 3.96 -3.89
N GLY A 12 11.02 4.73 -3.54
CA GLY A 12 11.16 5.34 -2.22
C GLY A 12 10.02 6.31 -1.92
N VAL A 13 9.69 7.19 -2.86
CA VAL A 13 8.56 8.14 -2.73
C VAL A 13 7.25 7.40 -2.53
N ILE A 14 6.99 6.34 -3.30
CA ILE A 14 5.78 5.52 -3.14
C ILE A 14 5.75 4.87 -1.76
N ALA A 15 6.83 4.25 -1.31
CA ALA A 15 6.87 3.59 0.00
C ALA A 15 6.66 4.58 1.15
N ILE A 16 7.31 5.75 1.09
CA ILE A 16 7.11 6.84 2.06
C ILE A 16 5.66 7.31 2.04
N TRP A 17 5.07 7.47 0.86
CA TRP A 17 3.66 7.87 0.73
C TRP A 17 2.71 6.87 1.41
N PHE A 18 2.88 5.57 1.18
CA PHE A 18 2.08 4.53 1.85
C PHE A 18 2.29 4.49 3.36
N PHE A 19 3.51 4.74 3.82
CA PHE A 19 3.80 4.91 5.24
C PHE A 19 3.07 6.13 5.83
N LEU A 20 3.09 7.27 5.13
CA LEU A 20 2.39 8.49 5.56
C LEU A 20 0.87 8.31 5.59
N LEU A 21 0.30 7.56 4.64
CA LEU A 21 -1.12 7.20 4.69
C LEU A 21 -1.47 6.40 5.94
N TRP A 22 -0.60 5.47 6.34
CA TRP A 22 -0.78 4.73 7.58
C TRP A 22 -0.61 5.63 8.81
N CYS A 23 0.39 6.52 8.83
CA CYS A 23 0.55 7.50 9.92
C CYS A 23 -0.67 8.41 10.07
N LYS A 24 -1.23 8.90 8.95
CA LYS A 24 -2.46 9.69 8.96
C LYS A 24 -3.60 8.93 9.63
N MET A 25 -3.73 7.64 9.32
CA MET A 25 -4.74 6.79 9.95
C MET A 25 -4.53 6.70 11.47
N MET A 26 -3.29 6.46 11.92
CA MET A 26 -2.98 6.40 13.34
C MET A 26 -3.28 7.70 14.10
N LEU A 27 -3.13 8.85 13.45
CA LEU A 27 -3.50 10.15 14.01
C LEU A 27 -5.02 10.35 14.08
N LEU A 28 -5.78 9.83 13.11
CA LEU A 28 -7.24 9.89 13.15
C LEU A 28 -7.82 8.96 14.22
N SER A 29 -7.14 7.84 14.48
CA SER A 29 -7.53 6.86 15.51
C SER A 29 -6.91 7.15 16.88
N SER A 30 -6.18 8.26 17.07
CA SER A 30 -5.47 8.52 18.33
C SER A 30 -6.37 9.08 19.44
N ASP A 31 -7.47 9.72 19.08
CA ASP A 31 -8.38 10.32 20.05
C ASP A 31 -9.26 9.23 20.70
N MET A 32 -9.38 9.25 22.03
CA MET A 32 -10.31 8.39 22.77
C MET A 32 -11.45 9.25 23.36
N PRO A 33 -12.73 8.94 23.05
CA PRO A 33 -13.20 7.91 22.12
C PRO A 33 -12.89 8.27 20.65
N ILE A 34 -12.61 7.24 19.84
CA ILE A 34 -12.33 7.39 18.42
C ILE A 34 -13.58 7.95 17.74
N ASN A 35 -13.49 9.19 17.26
CA ASN A 35 -14.60 9.90 16.64
C ASN A 35 -14.28 10.20 15.17
N ILE A 36 -14.08 9.13 14.39
CA ILE A 36 -13.90 9.24 12.94
C ILE A 36 -15.27 9.52 12.34
N THR A 37 -15.40 10.60 11.58
CA THR A 37 -16.62 10.92 10.84
C THR A 37 -16.70 10.13 9.53
N TYR A 38 -17.91 10.01 8.98
CA TYR A 38 -18.12 9.35 7.69
C TYR A 38 -17.33 10.01 6.54
N ASP A 39 -17.24 11.34 6.54
CA ASP A 39 -16.52 12.09 5.51
C ASP A 39 -15.01 11.91 5.59
N GLU A 40 -14.45 11.83 6.81
CA GLU A 40 -13.04 11.50 7.02
C GLU A 40 -12.71 10.10 6.54
N MET A 41 -13.55 9.13 6.91
CA MET A 41 -13.41 7.74 6.44
C MET A 41 -13.44 7.67 4.91
N LYS A 42 -14.45 8.27 4.29
CA LYS A 42 -14.60 8.31 2.83
C LYS A 42 -13.40 8.95 2.15
N SER A 43 -12.91 10.06 2.69
CA SER A 43 -11.73 10.78 2.17
C SER A 43 -10.46 9.91 2.24
N VAL A 44 -10.24 9.23 3.37
CA VAL A 44 -9.07 8.35 3.55
C VAL A 44 -9.15 7.13 2.62
N VAL A 45 -10.30 6.45 2.57
CA VAL A 45 -10.54 5.30 1.68
C VAL A 45 -10.30 5.69 0.21
N LEU A 46 -10.87 6.82 -0.23
CA LEU A 46 -10.68 7.31 -1.59
C LEU A 46 -9.19 7.58 -1.88
N THR A 47 -8.49 8.20 -0.93
CA THR A 47 -7.05 8.48 -1.05
C THR A 47 -6.24 7.18 -1.20
N ILE A 48 -6.55 6.16 -0.40
CA ILE A 48 -5.89 4.83 -0.48
C ILE A 48 -6.15 4.20 -1.86
N LEU A 49 -7.39 4.21 -2.34
CA LEU A 49 -7.77 3.62 -3.64
C LEU A 49 -7.08 4.32 -4.82
N VAL A 50 -7.06 5.66 -4.83
CA VAL A 50 -6.38 6.44 -5.87
C VAL A 50 -4.87 6.18 -5.84
N SER A 51 -4.25 6.21 -4.66
CA SER A 51 -2.81 5.94 -4.49
C SER A 51 -2.43 4.55 -4.97
N THR A 52 -3.29 3.57 -4.68
CA THR A 52 -3.13 2.18 -5.11
C THR A 52 -3.23 2.04 -6.61
N THR A 53 -4.23 2.66 -7.21
CA THR A 53 -4.44 2.67 -8.66
C THR A 53 -3.23 3.24 -9.39
N ILE A 54 -2.75 4.43 -8.97
CA ILE A 54 -1.54 5.07 -9.53
C ILE A 54 -0.32 4.13 -9.40
N THR A 55 -0.15 3.50 -8.24
CA THR A 55 0.97 2.60 -7.99
C THR A 55 0.93 1.36 -8.87
N ILE A 56 -0.24 0.76 -9.10
CA ILE A 56 -0.40 -0.37 -10.01
C ILE A 56 -0.03 0.01 -11.44
N PHE A 57 -0.50 1.17 -11.91
CA PHE A 57 -0.12 1.66 -13.24
C PHE A 57 1.38 1.86 -13.36
N TYR A 58 2.01 2.48 -12.36
CA TYR A 58 3.45 2.66 -12.28
C TYR A 58 4.21 1.32 -12.36
N VAL A 59 3.80 0.32 -11.55
CA VAL A 59 4.44 -1.01 -11.55
C VAL A 59 4.31 -1.69 -12.92
N LYS A 60 3.16 -1.59 -13.58
CA LYS A 60 2.95 -2.20 -14.90
C LYS A 60 3.81 -1.58 -16.00
N ILE A 61 4.16 -0.30 -15.88
CA ILE A 61 5.00 0.41 -16.87
C ILE A 61 6.48 0.04 -16.71
N ILE A 62 6.91 -0.38 -15.51
CA ILE A 62 8.32 -0.63 -15.19
C ILE A 62 8.51 -2.13 -14.86
N PRO A 63 8.82 -2.98 -15.86
CA PRO A 63 8.97 -4.41 -15.63
C PRO A 63 10.16 -4.73 -14.71
N GLY A 64 9.98 -5.72 -13.84
CA GLY A 64 11.01 -6.15 -12.89
C GLY A 64 11.23 -5.17 -11.74
N ASN A 65 10.21 -4.37 -11.42
CA ASN A 65 10.26 -3.39 -10.34
C ASN A 65 10.46 -4.07 -8.97
N LYS A 66 11.44 -3.58 -8.21
CA LYS A 66 11.79 -4.06 -6.86
C LYS A 66 11.07 -3.34 -5.72
N LEU A 67 9.96 -2.66 -6.01
CA LEU A 67 9.15 -1.91 -5.04
C LEU A 67 8.70 -2.75 -3.83
N TYR A 68 8.53 -4.07 -4.02
CA TYR A 68 8.10 -5.00 -2.98
C TYR A 68 9.00 -4.97 -1.72
N TYR A 69 10.31 -4.73 -1.86
CA TYR A 69 11.19 -4.63 -0.69
C TYR A 69 10.87 -3.44 0.22
N LEU A 70 10.42 -2.33 -0.37
CA LEU A 70 10.12 -1.10 0.38
C LEU A 70 8.67 -1.07 0.87
N LEU A 71 7.73 -1.59 0.07
CA LEU A 71 6.31 -1.65 0.46
C LEU A 71 6.00 -2.71 1.53
N PHE A 72 6.91 -3.64 1.79
CA PHE A 72 6.72 -4.70 2.79
C PHE A 72 6.40 -4.13 4.16
N PHE A 73 7.17 -3.13 4.59
CA PHE A 73 6.99 -2.53 5.91
C PHE A 73 5.63 -1.81 6.06
N PRO A 74 5.22 -0.88 5.18
CA PRO A 74 3.87 -0.30 5.22
C PRO A 74 2.74 -1.34 5.17
N THR A 75 2.91 -2.41 4.41
CA THR A 75 1.88 -3.46 4.26
C THR A 75 1.68 -4.24 5.56
N LEU A 76 2.77 -4.56 6.26
CA LEU A 76 2.68 -5.18 7.58
C LEU A 76 1.99 -4.27 8.59
N LEU A 77 2.30 -2.98 8.58
CA LEU A 77 1.64 -2.00 9.47
C LEU A 77 0.13 -1.98 9.25
N TRP A 78 -0.33 -1.96 8.00
CA TRP A 78 -1.76 -2.08 7.69
C TRP A 78 -2.37 -3.39 8.16
N GLY A 79 -1.66 -4.51 8.00
CA GLY A 79 -2.11 -5.83 8.47
C GLY A 79 -2.23 -5.92 9.99
N PHE A 80 -1.27 -5.34 10.73
CA PHE A 80 -1.34 -5.25 12.19
C PHE A 80 -2.50 -4.38 12.64
N SER A 81 -2.67 -3.19 12.05
CA SER A 81 -3.80 -2.31 12.36
C SER A 81 -5.14 -2.98 12.10
N MET A 82 -5.31 -3.64 10.94
CA MET A 82 -6.52 -4.40 10.62
C MET A 82 -6.81 -5.49 11.67
N THR A 83 -5.78 -6.24 12.07
CA THR A 83 -5.93 -7.30 13.07
C THR A 83 -6.35 -6.73 14.43
N GLN A 84 -5.75 -5.61 14.85
CA GLN A 84 -6.11 -4.93 16.10
C GLN A 84 -7.54 -4.39 16.06
N SER A 85 -7.95 -3.74 14.96
CA SER A 85 -9.32 -3.22 14.81
C SER A 85 -10.37 -4.35 14.91
N LEU A 86 -10.08 -5.51 14.30
CA LEU A 86 -10.97 -6.67 14.34
C LEU A 86 -11.03 -7.35 15.72
N ILE A 87 -9.89 -7.52 16.39
CA ILE A 87 -9.84 -8.16 17.72
C ILE A 87 -10.50 -7.29 18.78
N ASN A 88 -10.24 -5.99 18.74
CA ASN A 88 -10.68 -5.05 19.77
C ASN A 88 -12.04 -4.41 19.46
N ASN A 89 -12.71 -4.81 18.37
CA ASN A 89 -13.96 -4.21 17.88
C ASN A 89 -13.90 -2.67 17.89
N TYR A 90 -12.87 -2.10 17.27
CA TYR A 90 -12.75 -0.65 17.11
C TYR A 90 -13.88 -0.08 16.27
N HIS A 91 -14.03 1.25 16.30
CA HIS A 91 -15.05 1.97 15.56
C HIS A 91 -15.14 1.47 14.10
N GLU A 92 -16.35 1.29 13.58
CA GLU A 92 -16.57 0.63 12.29
C GLU A 92 -15.78 1.31 11.16
N TYR A 93 -15.69 2.63 11.20
CA TYR A 93 -14.94 3.41 10.20
C TYR A 93 -13.44 3.21 10.29
N ASP A 94 -12.88 3.02 11.49
CA ASP A 94 -11.48 2.65 11.66
C ASP A 94 -11.20 1.29 11.01
N THR A 95 -12.06 0.32 11.30
CA THR A 95 -11.99 -1.05 10.76
C THR A 95 -12.09 -1.06 9.23
N ILE A 96 -13.00 -0.28 8.64
CA ILE A 96 -13.11 -0.16 7.17
C ILE A 96 -11.83 0.40 6.55
N ILE A 97 -11.24 1.43 7.15
CA ILE A 97 -10.00 2.04 6.64
C ILE A 97 -8.84 1.05 6.71
N THR A 98 -8.67 0.36 7.86
CA THR A 98 -7.54 -0.56 8.05
C THR A 98 -7.64 -1.79 7.16
N ILE A 99 -8.84 -2.35 6.97
CA ILE A 99 -9.10 -3.42 5.99
C ILE A 99 -8.78 -2.93 4.57
N THR A 100 -9.25 -1.74 4.19
CA THR A 100 -9.01 -1.18 2.86
C THR A 100 -7.52 -0.99 2.59
N GLY A 101 -6.79 -0.42 3.56
CA GLY A 101 -5.34 -0.24 3.48
C GLY A 101 -4.58 -1.55 3.30
N PHE A 102 -4.98 -2.59 4.05
CA PHE A 102 -4.37 -3.92 3.93
C PHE A 102 -4.67 -4.58 2.58
N ILE A 103 -5.94 -4.60 2.14
CA ILE A 103 -6.33 -5.19 0.84
C ILE A 103 -5.61 -4.49 -0.31
N CYS A 104 -5.57 -3.16 -0.30
CA CYS A 104 -4.92 -2.38 -1.34
C CYS A 104 -3.40 -2.62 -1.41
N SER A 105 -2.74 -2.68 -0.27
CA SER A 105 -1.30 -2.97 -0.21
C SER A 105 -0.99 -4.42 -0.63
N ALA A 106 -1.79 -5.40 -0.20
CA ALA A 106 -1.69 -6.79 -0.66
C ALA A 106 -1.91 -6.93 -2.18
N LEU A 107 -2.83 -6.18 -2.75
CA LEU A 107 -3.09 -6.17 -4.19
C LEU A 107 -1.86 -5.67 -4.98
N ILE A 108 -1.17 -4.62 -4.52
CA ILE A 108 0.08 -4.15 -5.14
C ILE A 108 1.15 -5.24 -5.10
N PHE A 109 1.27 -5.95 -3.97
CA PHE A 109 2.16 -7.10 -3.83
C PHE A 109 1.88 -8.21 -4.83
N LEU A 110 0.61 -8.57 -5.02
CA LEU A 110 0.21 -9.56 -6.01
C LEU A 110 0.60 -9.12 -7.43
N VAL A 111 0.36 -7.86 -7.79
CA VAL A 111 0.75 -7.32 -9.11
C VAL A 111 2.25 -7.40 -9.31
N LEU A 112 3.05 -6.99 -8.31
CA LEU A 112 4.51 -7.07 -8.35
C LEU A 112 5.00 -8.52 -8.49
N PHE A 113 4.36 -9.47 -7.79
CA PHE A 113 4.69 -10.89 -7.88
C PHE A 113 4.41 -11.46 -9.28
N PHE A 114 3.25 -11.16 -9.86
CA PHE A 114 2.91 -11.61 -11.21
C PHE A 114 3.83 -10.99 -12.28
N ASP A 115 4.22 -9.72 -12.14
CA ASP A 115 5.17 -9.07 -13.05
C ASP A 115 6.58 -9.69 -12.94
N ALA A 116 7.07 -9.93 -11.72
CA ALA A 116 8.35 -10.59 -11.48
C ALA A 116 8.37 -12.02 -12.07
N LYS A 117 7.27 -12.76 -11.92
CA LYS A 117 7.12 -14.09 -12.54
C LYS A 117 7.18 -13.99 -14.07
N ARG A 118 6.43 -13.06 -14.68
CA ARG A 118 6.41 -12.86 -16.14
C ARG A 118 7.79 -12.54 -16.71
N THR A 119 8.52 -11.62 -16.07
CA THR A 119 9.85 -11.22 -16.51
C THR A 119 10.87 -12.37 -16.40
N SER A 120 10.81 -13.17 -15.33
CA SER A 120 11.70 -14.34 -15.16
C SER A 120 11.46 -15.47 -16.18
N VAL A 121 10.22 -15.66 -16.64
CA VAL A 121 9.89 -16.63 -17.70
C VAL A 121 10.40 -16.13 -19.04
N SER A 122 10.18 -14.85 -19.35
CA SER A 122 10.65 -14.25 -20.60
C SER A 122 12.17 -14.32 -20.76
N SER A 123 12.94 -14.13 -19.68
CA SER A 123 14.41 -14.20 -19.73
C SER A 123 14.94 -15.60 -20.02
N LYS A 124 14.20 -16.66 -19.63
CA LYS A 124 14.58 -18.06 -19.89
C LYS A 124 14.34 -18.50 -21.33
N ILE A 125 13.43 -17.85 -22.04
CA ILE A 125 13.12 -18.17 -23.45
C ILE A 125 14.15 -17.53 -24.40
N LEU A 126 14.79 -16.44 -23.97
CA LEU A 126 15.76 -15.66 -24.75
C LEU A 126 17.24 -16.06 -24.49
N SER A 127 17.48 -17.01 -23.57
CA SER A 127 18.80 -17.56 -23.23
C SER A 127 19.01 -18.93 -23.86
#